data_AF-A0A4Y2AYY3-F1
#
_entry.id   AF-A0A4Y2AYY3-F1
#
_cell.length_a   1.000
_cell.length_b   1.000
_cell.length_c   1.000
_cell.angle_alpha   90.00
_cell.angle_beta   90.00
_cell.angle_gamma   90.00
#
_symmetry.space_group_name_H-M   'P 1'
#
loop_
_entity.id
_entity.type
_entity.pdbx_description
1 polymer ?
#
loop_
_entity_poly.entity_id
_entity_poly.type
_entity_poly.pdbx_seq_one_letter_code
_entity_poly.pdbx_strand_id
1 'polypeptide(L)'
;MLMQRFQSTYIPKQDISIDESLIGYKGRLGWKQYIPTKRSRFGVKLFQLCESESGYIWNSSIYTGIGTMFHVDYEDYGVSTKSVLSLIHELKNKRYTLTTDNYYTSPELAEILIKCKTDI
;
A
#
# COMPACT_ATOMS: atom_id res chain seq x y z
N MET A 1 -12.80 0.69 10.81
CA MET A 1 -12.39 0.24 12.16
C MET A 1 -11.35 -0.89 12.07
N LEU A 2 -10.08 -0.48 12.00
CA LEU A 2 -8.81 -1.09 12.45
C LEU A 2 -7.75 -0.14 11.89
N MET A 3 -7.75 0.08 10.57
CA MET A 3 -6.96 1.12 9.90
C MET A 3 -7.25 2.50 10.47
N GLN A 4 -8.51 2.87 10.65
CA GLN A 4 -8.89 4.11 11.35
C GLN A 4 -8.26 4.25 12.74
N ARG A 5 -8.11 3.15 13.50
CA ARG A 5 -7.45 3.20 14.81
C ARG A 5 -5.93 3.35 14.66
N PHE A 6 -5.32 2.68 13.68
CA PHE A 6 -3.89 2.84 13.42
C PHE A 6 -3.57 4.30 13.04
N GLN A 7 -4.36 4.85 12.13
CA GLN A 7 -4.25 6.23 11.68
C GLN A 7 -4.48 7.27 12.79
N SER A 8 -5.40 7.01 13.72
CA SER A 8 -5.70 7.94 14.83
C SER A 8 -4.72 7.83 16.00
N THR A 9 -4.03 6.69 16.15
CA THR A 9 -3.17 6.42 17.32
C THR A 9 -1.75 6.93 17.10
N TYR A 10 -1.29 6.96 15.85
CA TYR A 10 0.07 7.34 15.50
C TYR A 10 0.10 8.26 14.28
N ILE A 11 0.84 9.35 14.42
CA ILE A 11 1.17 10.23 13.31
C ILE A 11 2.56 9.80 12.81
N PRO A 12 2.69 9.32 11.57
CA PRO A 12 3.97 8.87 11.05
C PRO A 12 4.93 10.04 10.89
N LYS A 13 6.23 9.75 10.99
CA LYS A 13 7.29 10.70 10.60
C LYS A 13 7.32 10.86 9.09
N GLN A 14 8.16 11.78 8.61
CA GLN A 14 8.24 12.16 7.20
C GLN A 14 8.50 10.98 6.26
N ASP A 15 9.32 10.01 6.67
CA ASP A 15 9.69 8.89 5.82
C ASP A 15 8.73 7.71 5.99
N ILE A 16 8.11 7.31 4.88
CA ILE A 16 7.14 6.22 4.82
C ILE A 16 7.50 5.25 3.68
N SER A 17 7.03 4.02 3.78
CA SER A 17 7.29 2.97 2.79
C SER A 17 6.03 2.19 2.45
N ILE A 18 5.91 1.78 1.18
CA ILE A 18 4.86 0.87 0.71
C ILE A 18 5.50 -0.37 0.08
N ASP A 19 5.04 -1.53 0.55
CA ASP A 19 5.47 -2.85 0.08
C ASP A 19 4.35 -3.89 0.33
N GLU A 20 4.56 -5.12 -0.14
CA GLU A 20 3.67 -6.25 0.06
C GLU A 20 4.05 -7.19 1.19
N SER A 21 3.02 -7.50 1.97
CA SER A 21 3.04 -8.57 2.94
C SER A 21 2.16 -9.74 2.50
N LEU A 22 2.52 -10.94 2.94
CA LEU A 22 1.82 -12.17 2.60
C LEU A 22 1.53 -12.95 3.87
N ILE A 23 0.27 -12.95 4.30
CA ILE A 23 -0.19 -13.74 5.44
C ILE A 23 -0.40 -15.17 4.97
N GLY A 24 0.41 -16.10 5.49
CA GLY A 24 0.36 -17.50 5.11
C GLY A 24 -1.03 -18.11 5.33
N TYR A 25 -1.62 -18.63 4.26
CA TYR A 25 -2.95 -19.23 4.30
C TYR A 25 -3.05 -20.37 3.28
N LYS A 26 -3.42 -21.56 3.74
CA LYS A 26 -3.47 -22.79 2.92
C LYS A 26 -4.88 -23.30 2.63
N GLY A 27 -5.91 -22.64 3.17
CA GLY A 27 -7.31 -23.03 2.95
C GLY A 27 -7.81 -22.78 1.53
N ARG A 28 -9.10 -23.09 1.31
CA ARG A 28 -9.80 -22.75 0.07
C ARG A 28 -10.18 -21.27 0.09
N LEU A 29 -9.54 -20.49 -0.75
CA LEU A 29 -9.80 -19.08 -0.94
C LEU A 29 -9.49 -18.71 -2.39
N GLY A 30 -10.45 -18.13 -3.10
CA GLY A 30 -10.36 -17.89 -4.55
C GLY A 30 -9.28 -16.88 -4.94
N TRP A 31 -8.97 -15.93 -4.06
CA TRP A 31 -8.03 -14.83 -4.30
C TRP A 31 -6.71 -14.98 -3.54
N LYS A 32 -6.42 -16.15 -2.96
CA LYS A 32 -5.10 -16.42 -2.39
C LYS A 32 -4.03 -16.27 -3.47
N GLN A 33 -2.91 -15.66 -3.11
CA GLN A 33 -1.80 -15.43 -4.01
C GLN A 33 -0.74 -16.51 -3.83
N TYR A 34 -0.09 -16.85 -4.95
CA TYR A 34 1.13 -17.65 -4.96
C TYR A 34 2.32 -16.75 -5.27
N ILE A 35 3.24 -16.57 -4.32
CA ILE A 35 4.44 -15.75 -4.46
C ILE A 35 5.66 -16.64 -4.16
N PRO A 36 6.37 -17.15 -5.19
CA PRO A 36 7.45 -18.13 -5.03
C PRO A 36 8.60 -17.65 -4.12
N THR A 37 8.86 -16.35 -4.13
CA THR A 37 9.98 -15.70 -3.44
C THR A 37 9.75 -15.49 -1.94
N LYS A 38 8.49 -15.54 -1.47
CA LYS A 38 8.17 -15.35 -0.05
C LYS A 38 8.22 -16.69 0.70
N ARG A 39 8.58 -16.64 2.00
CA ARG A 39 8.72 -17.83 2.86
C ARG A 39 7.48 -18.72 2.87
N SER A 40 6.30 -18.12 3.04
CA SER A 40 5.03 -18.80 2.79
C SER A 40 4.64 -18.55 1.35
N ARG A 41 4.75 -19.55 0.48
CA ARG A 41 4.48 -19.34 -0.95
C ARG A 41 3.01 -19.07 -1.26
N PHE A 42 2.09 -19.52 -0.42
CA PHE A 42 0.64 -19.30 -0.56
C PHE A 42 0.11 -18.45 0.58
N GLY A 43 -0.71 -17.46 0.28
CA GLY A 43 -1.30 -16.61 1.31
C GLY A 43 -2.23 -15.51 0.83
N VAL A 44 -2.68 -14.70 1.78
CA VAL A 44 -3.41 -13.46 1.55
C VAL A 44 -2.40 -12.33 1.38
N LYS A 45 -2.40 -11.71 0.20
CA LYS A 45 -1.53 -10.56 -0.13
C LYS A 45 -2.15 -9.29 0.43
N LEU A 46 -1.34 -8.46 1.09
CA LEU A 46 -1.72 -7.14 1.56
C LEU A 46 -0.76 -6.11 0.98
N PHE A 47 -1.30 -4.98 0.57
CA PHE A 47 -0.55 -3.74 0.40
C PHE A 47 -0.46 -3.05 1.76
N GLN A 48 0.72 -2.63 2.18
CA GLN A 48 0.92 -2.01 3.50
C GLN A 48 1.71 -0.72 3.35
N LEU A 49 1.25 0.31 4.06
CA LEU A 49 1.94 1.57 4.24
C LEU A 49 2.47 1.62 5.68
N CYS A 50 3.78 1.73 5.81
CA CYS A 50 4.49 1.70 7.08
C CYS A 50 5.32 2.98 7.26
N GLU A 51 5.49 3.42 8.50
CA GLU A 51 6.48 4.44 8.85
C GLU A 51 7.87 3.80 8.92
N SER A 52 8.86 4.44 8.28
CA SER A 52 10.13 3.81 7.94
C SER A 52 11.05 3.54 9.14
N GLU A 53 10.99 4.34 10.20
CA GLU A 53 11.86 4.17 11.38
C GLU A 53 11.30 3.14 12.36
N SER A 54 10.01 3.21 12.69
CA SER A 54 9.38 2.31 13.68
C SER A 54 8.82 1.01 13.08
N GLY A 55 8.61 0.96 11.76
CA GLY A 55 7.88 -0.12 11.10
C GLY A 55 6.39 -0.14 11.41
N TYR A 56 5.84 0.95 11.97
CA TYR A 56 4.43 1.03 12.32
C TYR A 56 3.55 0.97 11.07
N ILE A 57 2.64 -0.01 11.02
CA ILE A 57 1.66 -0.13 9.93
C ILE A 57 0.61 0.96 10.11
N TRP A 58 0.65 1.97 9.24
CA TRP A 58 -0.25 3.10 9.28
C TRP A 58 -1.53 2.85 8.48
N ASN A 59 -1.42 2.21 7.32
CA ASN A 59 -2.56 1.83 6.49
C ASN A 59 -2.32 0.50 5.76
N SER A 60 -3.37 -0.20 5.38
CA SER A 60 -3.28 -1.47 4.66
C SER A 60 -4.54 -1.78 3.85
N SER A 61 -4.36 -2.45 2.72
CA SER A 61 -5.45 -2.96 1.88
C SER A 61 -5.20 -4.41 1.49
N ILE A 62 -6.26 -5.23 1.47
CA ILE A 62 -6.20 -6.65 1.11
C ILE A 62 -6.37 -6.77 -0.39
N TYR A 63 -5.46 -7.48 -1.05
CA TYR A 63 -5.61 -7.81 -2.46
C TYR A 63 -6.52 -9.03 -2.64
N THR A 64 -7.64 -8.81 -3.34
CA THR A 64 -8.65 -9.84 -3.62
C THR A 64 -8.80 -10.13 -5.13
N GLY A 65 -7.81 -9.72 -5.94
CA GLY A 65 -7.87 -9.83 -7.39
C GLY A 65 -8.75 -8.73 -8.00
N ILE A 66 -9.67 -9.11 -8.88
CA ILE A 66 -10.59 -8.17 -9.56
C ILE A 66 -11.46 -7.40 -8.56
N GLY A 67 -11.83 -8.04 -7.44
CA GLY A 67 -12.65 -7.41 -6.40
C GLY A 67 -11.88 -6.52 -5.42
N THR A 68 -10.64 -6.14 -5.72
CA THR A 68 -9.84 -5.32 -4.81
C THR A 68 -10.43 -3.91 -4.75
N MET A 69 -10.81 -3.50 -3.54
CA MET A 69 -11.37 -2.17 -3.32
C MET A 69 -10.23 -1.15 -3.16
N PHE A 70 -10.20 -0.19 -4.08
CA PHE A 70 -9.31 0.98 -4.04
C PHE A 70 -10.12 2.24 -3.78
N HIS A 71 -9.44 3.36 -3.55
CA HIS A 71 -10.12 4.65 -3.43
C HIS A 71 -10.73 5.06 -4.78
N VAL A 72 -11.99 5.52 -4.76
CA VAL A 72 -12.80 5.79 -5.96
C VAL A 72 -12.16 6.80 -6.91
N ASP A 73 -11.47 7.80 -6.37
CA ASP A 73 -10.75 8.83 -7.15
C ASP A 73 -9.66 8.28 -8.08
N TYR A 74 -9.28 7.01 -7.96
CA TYR A 74 -8.16 6.43 -8.71
C TYR A 74 -8.57 5.25 -9.59
N GLU A 75 -9.86 5.06 -9.84
CA GLU A 75 -10.40 3.92 -10.60
C GLU A 75 -9.85 3.81 -12.05
N ASP A 76 -9.32 4.88 -12.61
CA ASP A 76 -8.78 4.90 -13.97
C ASP A 76 -7.32 4.42 -14.07
N TYR A 77 -6.60 4.32 -12.95
CA TYR A 77 -5.17 3.97 -12.95
C TYR A 77 -4.89 2.45 -12.94
N GLY A 78 -3.64 2.07 -13.19
CA GLY A 78 -3.17 0.69 -12.99
C GLY A 78 -3.20 0.25 -11.52
N VAL A 79 -3.23 -1.06 -11.27
CA VAL A 79 -3.33 -1.63 -9.90
C VAL A 79 -2.19 -1.15 -8.99
N SER A 80 -0.97 -1.04 -9.53
CA SER A 80 0.20 -0.52 -8.80
C SER A 80 -0.03 0.92 -8.34
N THR A 81 -0.32 1.84 -9.27
CA THR A 81 -0.62 3.25 -8.99
C THR A 81 -1.82 3.39 -8.03
N LYS A 82 -2.91 2.66 -8.28
CA LYS A 82 -4.10 2.61 -7.41
C LYS A 82 -3.76 2.24 -5.98
N SER A 83 -2.95 1.21 -5.80
CA SER A 83 -2.60 0.71 -4.47
C SER A 83 -1.82 1.76 -3.66
N VAL A 84 -0.85 2.43 -4.29
CA VAL A 84 -0.08 3.51 -3.64
C VAL A 84 -1.00 4.68 -3.29
N LEU A 85 -1.70 5.24 -4.29
CA LEU A 85 -2.52 6.44 -4.11
C LEU A 85 -3.66 6.24 -3.10
N SER A 86 -4.22 5.04 -3.04
CA SER A 86 -5.25 4.67 -2.05
C SER A 86 -4.68 4.63 -0.64
N LEU A 87 -3.48 4.08 -0.46
CA LEU A 87 -2.86 3.96 0.86
C LEU A 87 -2.43 5.31 1.42
N ILE A 88 -1.87 6.19 0.58
CA ILE A 88 -1.37 7.51 1.00
C ILE A 88 -2.45 8.60 1.01
N HIS A 89 -3.72 8.28 0.69
CA HIS A 89 -4.71 9.30 0.34
C HIS A 89 -4.82 10.41 1.41
N GLU A 90 -4.88 9.98 2.66
CA GLU A 90 -4.98 10.82 3.86
C GLU A 90 -3.66 11.54 4.26
N LEU A 91 -2.54 11.18 3.64
CA LEU A 91 -1.22 11.78 3.83
C LEU A 91 -0.82 12.75 2.71
N LYS A 92 -1.65 12.89 1.68
CA LYS A 92 -1.41 13.86 0.58
C LYS A 92 -1.25 15.28 1.13
N ASN A 93 -0.43 16.07 0.44
CA ASN A 93 -0.15 17.48 0.71
C ASN A 93 0.57 17.78 2.04
N LYS A 94 1.11 16.75 2.71
CA LYS A 94 1.80 16.87 4.00
C LYS A 94 3.33 16.74 3.91
N ARG A 95 3.92 16.67 2.71
CA ARG A 95 5.38 16.61 2.47
C ARG A 95 6.05 15.37 3.06
N TYR A 96 5.42 14.21 2.89
CA TYR A 96 6.05 12.92 3.18
C TYR A 96 7.00 12.52 2.04
N THR A 97 7.97 11.67 2.39
CA THR A 97 8.87 11.00 1.46
C THR A 97 8.46 9.53 1.39
N LEU A 98 8.03 9.06 0.24
CA LEU A 98 7.54 7.71 0.03
C LEU A 98 8.62 6.85 -0.64
N THR A 99 9.05 5.77 0.01
CA THR A 99 9.88 4.74 -0.61
C THR A 99 9.03 3.58 -1.10
N THR A 100 9.25 3.11 -2.34
CA THR A 100 8.57 1.95 -2.91
C THR A 100 9.53 1.03 -3.65
N ASP A 101 9.07 -0.19 -3.96
CA ASP A 101 9.79 -1.10 -4.85
C ASP A 101 9.53 -0.79 -6.35
N ASN A 102 10.13 -1.60 -7.22
CA ASN A 102 9.99 -1.47 -8.67
C ASN A 102 8.59 -1.83 -9.20
N TYR A 103 7.79 -2.60 -8.46
CA TYR A 103 6.43 -2.95 -8.86
C TYR A 103 5.50 -1.73 -8.81
N TYR A 104 5.74 -0.82 -7.86
CA TYR A 104 4.98 0.43 -7.76
C TYR A 104 5.55 1.60 -8.55
N THR A 105 6.88 1.64 -8.73
CA THR A 105 7.56 2.82 -9.28
C THR A 105 7.27 2.99 -10.77
N SER A 106 6.70 4.15 -11.15
CA SER A 106 6.49 4.56 -12.53
C SER A 106 6.59 6.09 -12.71
N PRO A 107 6.90 6.60 -13.92
CA PRO A 107 6.89 8.05 -14.17
C PRO A 107 5.53 8.70 -13.92
N GLU A 108 4.44 8.01 -14.30
CA GLU A 108 3.06 8.46 -14.03
C GLU A 108 2.83 8.67 -12.53
N LEU A 109 3.20 7.67 -11.72
CA LEU A 109 3.04 7.76 -10.27
C LEU A 109 3.87 8.92 -9.69
N ALA A 110 5.13 9.07 -10.11
CA ALA A 110 6.01 10.13 -9.62
C ALA A 110 5.43 11.52 -9.89
N GLU A 111 4.90 11.78 -11.09
CA GLU A 111 4.27 13.05 -11.41
C GLU A 111 3.03 13.34 -10.54
N ILE A 112 2.22 12.32 -10.25
CA ILE A 112 1.02 12.46 -9.40
C ILE A 112 1.43 12.76 -7.95
N LEU A 113 2.45 12.08 -7.42
CA LEU A 113 2.93 12.27 -6.06
C LEU A 113 3.53 13.66 -5.85
N ILE A 114 4.33 14.15 -6.80
CA ILE A 114 4.88 15.51 -6.76
C ILE A 114 3.76 16.56 -6.76
N LYS A 115 2.72 16.37 -7.59
CA LYS A 115 1.52 17.24 -7.57
C LYS A 115 0.81 17.22 -6.20
N CYS A 116 0.88 16.12 -5.48
CA CYS A 116 0.36 15.96 -4.12
C CYS A 116 1.36 16.35 -3.02
N LYS A 117 2.46 17.04 -3.35
CA LYS A 117 3.55 17.41 -2.42
C LYS A 117 4.05 16.20 -1.62
N THR A 118 4.27 15.08 -2.29
CA THR A 118 4.87 13.86 -1.75
C THR A 118 6.06 13.52 -2.63
N ASP A 119 7.22 13.37 -2.00
CA ASP A 119 8.45 12.99 -2.70
C ASP A 119 8.50 11.46 -2.82
N ILE A 120 9.12 10.93 -3.89
CA ILE A 120 9.30 9.50 -4.16
C ILE A 120 10.70 9.21 -4.69
#